data_AF-A0A1N6PSZ8-F1
#
_entry.id   AF-A0A1N6PSZ8-F1
#
_cell.length_a   1.000
_cell.length_b   1.000
_cell.length_c   1.000
_cell.angle_alpha   90.00
_cell.angle_beta   90.00
_cell.angle_gamma   90.00
#
_symmetry.space_group_name_H-M   'P 1'
#
loop_
_entity.id
_entity.type
_entity.pdbx_description
1 polymer ?
#
loop_
_entity_poly.entity_id
_entity_poly.type
_entity_poly.pdbx_seq_one_letter_code
_entity_poly.pdbx_strand_id
1 'polypeptide(L)'
;MRKSKLWEQVDRILWEDWDPIGINYSGHENEYSGYVPSVIKLLKQDADVQKIAELLLEHANITMGVPTSLEEHLMVAKKIKQLTS
;
A
#
# COMPACT_ATOMS: atom_id res chain seq x y z
N MET A 1 -4.52 17.04 12.46
CA MET A 1 -3.74 15.92 13.05
C MET A 1 -2.41 15.84 12.31
N ARG A 2 -1.29 15.63 13.01
CA ARG A 2 0.01 15.41 12.38
C ARG A 2 0.09 13.93 11.94
N LYS A 3 0.46 13.65 10.69
CA LYS A 3 0.74 12.27 10.23
C LYS A 3 1.92 11.71 11.03
N SER A 4 1.90 10.42 11.36
CA SER A 4 3.04 9.77 12.04
C SER A 4 4.13 9.42 11.03
N LYS A 5 5.35 9.18 11.49
CA LYS A 5 6.45 8.70 10.64
C LYS A 5 6.06 7.43 9.87
N LEU A 6 5.41 6.48 10.55
CA LEU A 6 4.92 5.24 9.93
C LEU A 6 3.91 5.55 8.81
N TRP A 7 3.03 6.54 9.02
CA TRP A 7 2.08 6.95 7.99
C TRP A 7 2.81 7.46 6.75
N GLU A 8 3.73 8.40 6.91
CA GLU A 8 4.47 9.00 5.80
C GLU A 8 5.27 7.94 5.02
N GLN A 9 5.86 6.95 5.72
CA GLN A 9 6.57 5.85 5.08
C GLN A 9 5.66 4.94 4.27
N VAL A 10 4.47 4.59 4.80
CA VAL A 10 3.50 3.79 4.06
C VAL A 10 2.98 4.56 2.84
N ASP A 11 2.60 5.84 3.02
CA ASP A 11 2.11 6.73 1.96
C ASP A 11 3.11 6.76 0.79
N ARG A 12 4.40 6.93 1.12
CA ARG A 12 5.49 6.96 0.16
C ARG A 12 5.68 5.63 -0.58
N ILE A 13 5.61 4.49 0.12
CA ILE A 13 5.73 3.17 -0.54
C ILE A 13 4.55 2.94 -1.50
N LEU A 14 3.32 3.32 -1.11
CA LEU A 14 2.17 3.19 -2.01
C LEU A 14 2.34 4.05 -3.28
N TRP A 15 2.90 5.25 -3.14
CA TRP A 15 3.20 6.14 -4.25
C TRP A 15 4.35 5.67 -5.15
N GLU A 16 5.49 5.32 -4.58
CA GLU A 16 6.70 5.02 -5.34
C GLU A 16 6.75 3.58 -5.86
N ASP A 17 6.19 2.62 -5.12
CA ASP A 17 6.40 1.18 -5.38
C ASP A 17 5.14 0.39 -5.75
N TRP A 18 3.96 0.78 -5.25
CA TRP A 18 2.73 0.01 -5.52
C TRP A 18 2.09 0.40 -6.85
N ASP A 19 1.81 1.70 -7.01
CA ASP A 19 1.32 2.36 -8.23
C ASP A 19 0.64 1.45 -9.27
N PRO A 20 -0.47 0.76 -8.95
CA PRO A 20 -1.08 -0.20 -9.86
C PRO A 20 -1.66 0.46 -11.12
N ILE A 21 -1.97 1.76 -11.06
CA ILE A 21 -2.47 2.54 -12.21
C ILE A 21 -1.29 3.03 -13.09
N GLY A 22 -0.08 3.06 -12.56
CA GLY A 22 1.09 3.60 -13.27
C GLY A 22 1.00 5.11 -13.43
N ILE A 23 0.58 5.87 -12.42
CA ILE A 23 0.40 7.33 -12.49
C ILE A 23 1.50 8.09 -11.74
N ASN A 24 2.43 7.41 -11.06
CA ASN A 24 3.39 8.07 -10.18
C ASN A 24 4.38 9.04 -10.88
N TYR A 25 4.50 8.96 -12.20
CA TYR A 25 5.34 9.85 -13.01
C TYR A 25 4.67 11.19 -13.36
N SER A 26 3.36 11.32 -13.18
CA SER A 26 2.60 12.51 -13.61
C SER A 26 1.41 12.91 -12.72
N GLY A 27 1.00 12.04 -11.80
CA GLY A 27 -0.11 12.27 -10.89
C GLY A 27 0.26 13.10 -9.65
N HIS A 28 -0.73 13.31 -8.80
CA HIS A 28 -0.52 13.92 -7.49
C HIS A 28 -0.03 12.88 -6.48
N GLU A 29 0.99 13.20 -5.69
CA GLU A 29 1.61 12.27 -4.71
C GLU A 29 0.64 11.71 -3.66
N ASN A 30 -0.55 12.31 -3.52
CA ASN A 30 -1.58 11.88 -2.59
C ASN A 30 -2.62 10.93 -3.20
N GLU A 31 -2.47 10.51 -4.46
CA GLU A 31 -3.42 9.62 -5.16
C GLU A 31 -3.75 8.37 -4.34
N TYR A 32 -2.73 7.76 -3.73
CA TYR A 32 -2.88 6.54 -2.95
C TYR A 32 -3.03 6.77 -1.44
N SER A 33 -3.03 8.03 -0.97
CA SER A 33 -3.11 8.34 0.47
C SER A 33 -4.39 7.82 1.13
N GLY A 34 -5.46 7.62 0.36
CA GLY A 34 -6.72 7.05 0.84
C GLY A 34 -6.60 5.61 1.35
N TYR A 35 -5.59 4.86 0.91
CA TYR A 35 -5.39 3.45 1.28
C TYR A 35 -4.51 3.27 2.52
N VAL A 36 -3.70 4.26 2.89
CA VAL A 36 -2.81 4.25 4.06
C VAL A 36 -3.49 3.83 5.38
N PRO A 37 -4.70 4.32 5.73
CA PRO A 37 -5.35 3.91 6.98
C PRO A 37 -5.56 2.39 7.09
N SER A 38 -5.94 1.74 5.99
CA SER A 38 -6.21 0.29 5.97
C SER A 38 -4.92 -0.54 6.13
N VAL A 39 -3.82 -0.09 5.51
CA VAL A 39 -2.50 -0.71 5.66
C VAL A 39 -1.98 -0.55 7.09
N ILE A 40 -2.06 0.65 7.67
CA ILE A 40 -1.64 0.88 9.06
C ILE A 40 -2.46 0.02 10.03
N LYS A 41 -3.76 -0.15 9.79
CA LYS A 41 -4.62 -1.02 10.61
C LYS A 41 -4.06 -2.44 10.64
N LEU A 42 -3.66 -3.01 9.49
CA LEU A 42 -3.06 -4.34 9.42
C LEU A 42 -1.69 -4.39 10.12
N LEU A 43 -0.83 -3.39 9.91
CA LEU A 43 0.47 -3.32 10.59
C LEU A 43 0.33 -3.30 12.12
N LYS A 44 -0.65 -2.56 12.65
CA LYS A 44 -0.94 -2.53 14.10
C LYS A 44 -1.47 -3.86 14.64
N GLN A 45 -2.03 -4.70 13.78
CA GLN A 45 -2.52 -6.04 14.11
C GLN A 45 -1.45 -7.11 13.93
N ASP A 46 -0.21 -6.71 13.66
CA ASP A 46 0.92 -7.59 13.34
C ASP A 46 0.61 -8.55 12.17
N ALA A 47 -0.19 -8.09 11.21
CA ALA A 47 -0.50 -8.87 10.02
C ALA A 47 0.78 -9.29 9.27
N ASP A 48 0.74 -10.47 8.66
CA ASP A 48 1.84 -10.97 7.85
C ASP A 48 1.87 -10.32 6.45
N VAL A 49 2.94 -10.61 5.70
CA VAL A 49 3.13 -10.11 4.33
C VAL A 49 1.97 -10.52 3.43
N GLN A 50 1.46 -11.74 3.59
CA GLN A 50 0.39 -12.29 2.77
C GLN A 50 -0.89 -11.46 2.93
N LYS A 51 -1.27 -11.13 4.16
CA LYS A 51 -2.47 -10.32 4.44
C LYS A 51 -2.36 -8.89 3.92
N ILE A 52 -1.17 -8.30 3.97
CA ILE A 52 -0.92 -6.98 3.40
C ILE A 52 -1.03 -7.03 1.86
N ALA A 53 -0.47 -8.07 1.22
CA ALA A 53 -0.56 -8.23 -0.23
C ALA A 53 -2.01 -8.47 -0.71
N GLU A 54 -2.80 -9.25 0.03
CA GLU A 54 -4.23 -9.45 -0.24
C GLU A 54 -5.03 -8.14 -0.19
N LEU A 55 -4.74 -7.27 0.79
CA LEU A 55 -5.38 -5.95 0.90
C LEU A 55 -5.05 -5.07 -0.31
N LEU A 56 -3.78 -5.05 -0.74
CA LEU A 56 -3.36 -4.29 -1.93
C LEU A 56 -4.02 -4.85 -3.20
N LEU A 57 -4.08 -6.18 -3.34
CA LEU A 57 -4.79 -6.83 -4.44
C LEU A 57 -6.28 -6.44 -4.47
N GLU A 58 -6.95 -6.44 -3.33
CA GLU A 58 -8.36 -6.04 -3.22
C GLU A 58 -8.55 -4.58 -3.65
N HIS A 59 -7.69 -3.66 -3.20
CA HIS A 59 -7.78 -2.26 -3.62
C HIS A 59 -7.55 -2.09 -5.13
N ALA A 60 -6.55 -2.78 -5.70
CA ALA A 60 -6.28 -2.74 -7.14
C ALA A 60 -7.45 -3.31 -7.96
N ASN A 61 -7.87 -4.55 -7.67
CA ASN A 61 -8.83 -5.25 -8.51
C ASN A 61 -10.27 -4.80 -8.28
N ILE A 62 -10.66 -4.50 -7.03
CA ILE A 62 -12.05 -4.22 -6.66
C ILE A 62 -12.33 -2.73 -6.59
N THR A 63 -11.45 -1.95 -5.93
CA THR A 63 -11.68 -0.51 -5.76
C THR A 63 -11.31 0.28 -7.02
N MET A 64 -10.16 -0.03 -7.64
CA MET A 64 -9.68 0.67 -8.83
C MET A 64 -10.07 -0.01 -10.15
N GLY A 65 -10.46 -1.29 -10.12
CA GLY A 65 -10.79 -2.06 -11.33
C GLY A 65 -9.58 -2.39 -12.21
N VAL A 66 -8.36 -2.36 -11.65
CA VAL A 66 -7.12 -2.68 -12.34
C VAL A 66 -6.81 -4.16 -12.17
N PRO A 67 -6.78 -4.98 -13.22
CA PRO A 67 -6.54 -6.42 -13.10
C PRO A 67 -5.06 -6.68 -12.80
N THR A 68 -4.78 -7.07 -11.55
CA THR A 68 -3.44 -7.43 -11.05
C THR A 68 -3.48 -8.81 -10.37
N SER A 69 -2.29 -9.37 -10.09
CA SER A 69 -2.13 -10.64 -9.38
C SER A 69 -1.59 -10.45 -7.97
N LEU A 70 -1.82 -11.43 -7.07
CA LEU A 70 -1.27 -11.37 -5.70
C LEU A 70 0.27 -11.25 -5.72
N GLU A 71 0.93 -11.93 -6.66
CA GLU A 71 2.39 -11.97 -6.78
C GLU A 71 2.99 -10.57 -7.01
N GLU A 72 2.31 -9.74 -7.80
CA GLU A 72 2.71 -8.35 -8.04
C GLU A 72 2.73 -7.51 -6.76
N HIS A 73 1.87 -7.82 -5.78
CA HIS A 73 1.77 -7.07 -4.52
C HIS A 73 2.70 -7.57 -3.42
N LEU A 74 3.26 -8.78 -3.53
CA LEU A 74 4.08 -9.38 -2.47
C LEU A 74 5.34 -8.58 -2.17
N MET A 75 5.98 -8.01 -3.20
CA MET A 75 7.21 -7.22 -3.00
C MET A 75 6.94 -5.92 -2.25
N VAL A 76 5.85 -5.24 -2.58
CA VAL A 76 5.40 -4.03 -1.89
C VAL A 76 5.01 -4.37 -0.44
N ALA A 77 4.25 -5.44 -0.23
CA ALA A 77 3.84 -5.90 1.08
C ALA A 77 5.03 -6.22 2.00
N LYS A 78 6.10 -6.83 1.46
CA LYS A 78 7.36 -7.06 2.20
C LYS A 78 8.01 -5.76 2.66
N LYS A 79 8.11 -4.76 1.77
CA LYS A 79 8.65 -3.43 2.11
C LYS A 79 7.84 -2.76 3.23
N ILE A 80 6.51 -2.83 3.13
CA ILE A 80 5.60 -2.30 4.14
C ILE A 80 5.78 -3.02 5.48
N LYS A 81 5.86 -4.36 5.50
CA LYS A 81 6.01 -5.15 6.74
C LYS A 81 7.33 -4.84 7.47
N GLN A 82 8.41 -4.55 6.74
CA GLN A 82 9.70 -4.18 7.31
C GLN A 82 9.67 -2.87 8.13
N LEU A 83 8.62 -2.04 7.99
CA LEU A 83 8.48 -0.82 8.79
C LEU A 83 8.15 -1.07 10.26
N THR A 84 7.67 -2.27 10.60
CA THR A 84 7.25 -2.65 11.96
C THR A 84 7.85 -3.98 12.42
N SER A 85 8.81 -4.52 11.68
CA SER A 85 9.51 -5.75 12.03
C SER A 85 10.69 -5.48 12.97
#